data_AF-A0A1H4MQZ2-F1
#
_entry.id   AF-A0A1H4MQZ2-F1
#
_cell.length_a   1.000
_cell.length_b   1.000
_cell.length_c   1.000
_cell.angle_alpha   90.00
_cell.angle_beta   90.00
_cell.angle_gamma   90.00
#
_symmetry.space_group_name_H-M   'P 1'
#
loop_
_entity.id
_entity.type
_entity.pdbx_description
1 polymer ?
#
loop_
_entity_poly.entity_id
_entity_poly.type
_entity_poly.pdbx_seq_one_letter_code
_entity_poly.pdbx_strand_id
1 'polypeptide(L)'
;MHTISLALDAVWKVLLVGLILGAGLPALFAVGVRGLAIGNGHEREDGTVHKPNPVGNALAAIAFLIVIVAVVLGVSMIVASGFKYELTFDNIYPWFEKKK
;
A
#
# COMPACT_ATOMS: atom_id res chain seq x y z
N MET A 1 36.51 4.71 -13.42
CA MET A 1 35.86 4.17 -12.20
C MET A 1 34.70 5.03 -11.65
N HIS A 2 34.29 6.12 -12.32
CA HIS A 2 33.22 6.99 -11.81
C HIS A 2 31.80 6.53 -12.19
N THR A 3 31.66 5.90 -13.38
CA THR A 3 30.39 5.37 -13.89
C THR A 3 29.80 4.24 -13.05
N ILE A 4 30.65 3.35 -12.52
CA ILE A 4 30.20 2.25 -11.65
C ILE A 4 29.65 2.78 -10.31
N SER A 5 30.27 3.83 -9.75
CA SER A 5 29.79 4.48 -8.52
C SER A 5 28.43 5.14 -8.73
N LEU A 6 28.26 5.90 -9.82
CA LEU A 6 26.99 6.53 -10.19
C LEU A 6 25.89 5.49 -10.47
N ALA A 7 26.23 4.40 -11.15
CA ALA A 7 25.29 3.32 -11.42
C ALA A 7 24.84 2.64 -10.12
N LEU A 8 25.75 2.38 -9.18
CA LEU A 8 25.41 1.80 -7.88
C LEU A 8 24.48 2.72 -7.07
N ASP A 9 24.75 4.03 -7.08
CA ASP A 9 23.92 5.01 -6.38
C ASP A 9 22.51 5.14 -7.00
N ALA A 10 22.41 5.08 -8.34
CA ALA A 10 21.13 5.05 -9.04
C ALA A 10 20.34 3.75 -8.76
N VAL A 11 21.00 2.60 -8.84
CA VAL A 11 20.39 1.28 -8.59
C VAL A 11 19.87 1.20 -7.16
N TRP A 12 20.64 1.65 -6.17
CA TRP A 12 20.20 1.64 -4.78
C TRP A 12 18.94 2.48 -4.55
N LYS A 13 18.86 3.68 -5.15
CA LYS A 13 17.67 4.53 -5.08
C LYS A 13 16.45 3.88 -5.73
N VAL A 14 16.62 3.32 -6.93
CA VAL A 14 15.52 2.63 -7.63
C VAL A 14 15.05 1.39 -6.87
N LEU A 15 15.99 0.61 -6.30
CA LEU A 15 15.67 -0.54 -5.46
C LEU A 15 14.86 -0.12 -4.24
N LEU A 16 15.29 0.92 -3.52
CA LEU A 16 14.58 1.45 -2.35
C LEU A 16 13.17 1.92 -2.72
N VAL A 17 13.04 2.72 -3.77
CA VAL A 17 11.75 3.24 -4.22
C VAL A 17 10.85 2.10 -4.69
N GLY A 18 11.38 1.15 -5.47
CA GLY A 18 10.64 -0.03 -5.92
C GLY A 18 10.22 -0.97 -4.79
N LEU A 19 11.05 -1.13 -3.76
CA LEU A 19 10.71 -1.93 -2.59
C LEU A 19 9.62 -1.24 -1.75
N ILE A 20 9.73 0.06 -1.52
CA ILE A 20 8.74 0.81 -0.74
C ILE A 20 7.41 0.91 -1.49
N LEU A 21 7.43 1.32 -2.75
CA LEU A 21 6.20 1.50 -3.53
C LEU A 21 5.60 0.18 -4.00
N GLY A 22 6.43 -0.81 -4.33
CA GLY A 22 5.99 -2.12 -4.80
C GLY A 22 5.65 -3.07 -3.67
N ALA A 23 6.59 -3.33 -2.76
CA ALA A 23 6.42 -4.32 -1.68
C ALA A 23 5.85 -3.74 -0.38
N GLY A 24 5.88 -2.42 -0.19
CA GLY A 24 5.27 -1.78 0.98
C GLY A 24 3.76 -1.99 1.05
N LEU A 25 3.06 -1.99 -0.08
CA LEU A 25 1.61 -2.20 -0.12
C LEU A 25 1.20 -3.64 0.21
N PRO A 26 1.82 -4.70 -0.37
CA PRO A 26 1.68 -6.07 0.09
C PRO A 26 2.00 -6.27 1.58
N ALA A 27 3.05 -5.61 2.10
CA ALA A 27 3.39 -5.70 3.51
C ALA A 27 2.29 -5.12 4.41
N LEU A 28 1.69 -3.98 4.03
CA LEU A 28 0.59 -3.36 4.77
C LEU A 28 -0.68 -4.23 4.73
N PHE A 29 -0.95 -4.87 3.59
CA PHE A 29 -2.02 -5.86 3.46
C PHE A 29 -1.79 -7.07 4.39
N ALA A 30 -0.56 -7.59 4.46
CA ALA A 30 -0.22 -8.69 5.36
C ALA A 30 -0.42 -8.33 6.84
N VAL A 31 -0.13 -7.09 7.24
CA VAL A 31 -0.43 -6.58 8.59
C VAL A 31 -1.94 -6.56 8.84
N GLY A 32 -2.74 -6.15 7.85
CA GLY A 32 -4.20 -6.21 7.92
C GLY A 32 -4.74 -7.62 8.12
N VAL A 33 -4.23 -8.59 7.34
CA VAL A 33 -4.58 -10.02 7.49
C VAL A 33 -4.20 -10.55 8.86
N ARG A 34 -3.03 -10.18 9.39
CA ARG A 34 -2.60 -10.53 10.75
C ARG A 34 -3.53 -9.93 11.82
N GLY A 35 -3.99 -8.69 11.63
CA GLY A 35 -4.97 -8.05 12.51
C GLY A 35 -6.32 -8.77 12.52
N LEU A 36 -6.79 -9.19 11.34
CA LEU A 36 -8.03 -9.94 11.17
C LEU A 36 -7.96 -11.33 11.83
N ALA A 37 -6.80 -11.98 11.76
CA ALA A 37 -6.56 -13.23 12.46
C ALA A 37 -6.68 -13.06 13.98
N ILE A 38 -6.05 -12.02 14.54
CA ILE A 38 -6.15 -11.73 15.97
C ILE A 38 -7.60 -11.35 16.37
N GLY A 39 -8.32 -10.63 15.51
CA GLY A 39 -9.65 -10.11 15.81
C GLY A 39 -10.77 -11.14 15.72
N ASN A 40 -10.70 -12.09 14.79
CA ASN A 40 -11.73 -13.12 14.63
C ASN A 40 -11.72 -14.17 15.75
N GLY A 41 -10.63 -14.27 16.52
CA GLY A 41 -10.47 -15.33 17.51
C GLY A 41 -10.28 -16.67 16.81
N HIS A 42 -9.29 -17.44 17.25
CA HIS A 42 -8.99 -18.74 16.67
C HIS A 42 -8.84 -19.75 17.79
N GLU A 43 -9.35 -20.96 17.55
CA GLU A 43 -9.05 -22.11 18.39
C GLU A 43 -7.64 -22.56 18.05
N ARG A 44 -6.73 -22.52 19.02
CA ARG A 44 -5.37 -23.06 18.85
C ARG A 44 -5.42 -24.58 18.90
N GLU A 45 -4.40 -25.22 18.32
CA GLU A 45 -4.25 -26.69 18.35
C GLU A 45 -4.25 -27.29 19.77
N ASP A 46 -3.99 -26.46 20.79
CA ASP A 46 -4.03 -26.79 22.22
C ASP A 46 -5.44 -26.66 22.84
N GLY A 47 -6.50 -26.54 22.04
CA GLY A 47 -7.90 -26.44 22.49
C GLY A 47 -8.28 -25.13 23.20
N THR A 48 -7.37 -24.16 23.27
CA THR A 48 -7.63 -22.84 23.86
C THR A 48 -8.25 -21.89 22.84
N VAL A 49 -9.46 -21.38 23.13
CA VAL A 49 -10.15 -20.39 22.29
C VAL A 49 -9.63 -18.99 22.62
N HIS A 50 -8.99 -18.33 21.66
CA HIS A 50 -8.75 -16.89 21.79
C HIS A 50 -10.06 -16.14 21.61
N LYS A 51 -10.46 -15.38 22.65
CA LYS A 51 -11.67 -14.57 22.62
C LYS A 51 -11.57 -13.53 21.49
N PRO A 52 -12.58 -13.38 20.62
CA PRO A 52 -12.56 -12.41 19.53
C PRO A 52 -12.29 -11.00 20.08
N ASN A 53 -11.28 -10.32 19.54
CA ASN A 53 -10.96 -8.96 19.93
C ASN A 53 -11.40 -7.97 18.84
N PRO A 54 -12.48 -7.20 19.03
CA PRO A 54 -12.97 -6.26 18.02
C PRO A 54 -11.93 -5.20 17.62
N VAL A 55 -10.94 -4.92 18.48
CA VAL A 55 -9.85 -3.99 18.18
C VAL A 55 -8.94 -4.51 17.05
N GLY A 56 -8.72 -5.83 16.96
CA GLY A 56 -7.94 -6.44 15.88
C GLY A 56 -8.60 -6.29 14.51
N ASN A 57 -9.93 -6.43 14.47
CA ASN A 57 -10.72 -6.24 13.26
C ASN A 57 -10.78 -4.78 12.82
N ALA A 58 -10.88 -3.83 13.76
CA ALA A 58 -10.80 -2.41 13.45
C ALA A 58 -9.44 -2.03 12.84
N LEU A 59 -8.35 -2.52 13.40
CA LEU A 59 -7.01 -2.29 12.86
C LEU A 59 -6.84 -2.90 11.46
N ALA A 60 -7.37 -4.10 11.23
CA ALA A 60 -7.37 -4.73 9.92
C ALA A 60 -8.16 -3.92 8.89
N ALA A 61 -9.35 -3.44 9.25
CA ALA A 61 -10.18 -2.61 8.37
C ALA A 61 -9.47 -1.31 7.96
N ILE A 62 -8.79 -0.64 8.90
CA ILE A 62 -8.00 0.56 8.61
C ILE A 62 -6.86 0.24 7.65
N ALA A 63 -6.12 -0.85 7.87
CA ALA A 63 -5.04 -1.27 6.99
C ALA A 63 -5.55 -1.55 5.56
N PHE A 64 -6.65 -2.29 5.41
CA PHE A 64 -7.24 -2.55 4.10
C PHE A 64 -7.74 -1.28 3.41
N LEU A 65 -8.33 -0.34 4.15
CA LEU A 65 -8.79 0.93 3.61
C LEU A 65 -7.61 1.74 3.04
N ILE A 66 -6.49 1.81 3.77
CA ILE A 66 -5.27 2.46 3.29
C ILE A 66 -4.77 1.80 2.01
N VAL A 67 -4.77 0.46 1.94
CA VAL A 67 -4.36 -0.28 0.73
C VAL A 67 -5.26 0.09 -0.45
N ILE A 68 -6.58 0.08 -0.27
CA ILE A 68 -7.53 0.42 -1.34
C ILE A 68 -7.28 1.84 -1.86
N VAL A 69 -7.15 2.83 -0.96
CA VAL A 69 -6.88 4.22 -1.34
C VAL A 69 -5.58 4.32 -2.14
N ALA A 70 -4.52 3.67 -1.68
CA ALA A 70 -3.23 3.69 -2.38
C ALA A 70 -3.30 3.02 -3.76
N VAL A 71 -3.99 1.88 -3.89
CA VAL A 71 -4.20 1.21 -5.21
C VAL A 71 -4.99 2.12 -6.14
N VAL A 72 -6.10 2.70 -5.68
CA VAL A 72 -6.94 3.58 -6.50
C VAL A 72 -6.15 4.79 -6.98
N LEU A 73 -5.39 5.45 -6.11
CA LEU A 73 -4.54 6.58 -6.48
C LEU A 73 -3.43 6.18 -7.46
N GLY A 74 -2.75 5.06 -7.20
CA GLY A 74 -1.67 4.55 -8.06
C GLY A 74 -2.17 4.18 -9.45
N VAL A 75 -3.26 3.43 -9.54
CA VAL A 75 -3.88 3.05 -10.82
C VAL A 75 -4.40 4.30 -11.55
N SER A 76 -5.05 5.23 -10.83
CA SER A 76 -5.53 6.47 -11.43
C SER A 76 -4.37 7.25 -12.05
N MET A 77 -3.21 7.37 -11.36
CA MET A 77 -2.02 8.04 -11.90
C MET A 77 -1.49 7.41 -13.18
N ILE A 78 -1.41 6.08 -13.21
CA ILE A 78 -0.95 5.36 -14.41
C ILE A 78 -1.92 5.59 -15.57
N VAL A 79 -3.22 5.47 -15.31
CA VAL A 79 -4.28 5.66 -16.32
C VAL A 79 -4.29 7.11 -16.83
N ALA A 80 -4.29 8.10 -15.94
CA ALA A 80 -4.30 9.52 -16.30
C ALA A 80 -3.10 9.89 -17.20
N SER A 81 -1.91 9.44 -16.82
CA SER A 81 -0.68 9.61 -17.61
C SER A 81 -0.81 9.02 -19.02
N GLY A 82 -1.42 7.84 -19.15
CA GLY A 82 -1.69 7.20 -20.45
C GLY A 82 -2.65 7.98 -21.36
N PHE A 83 -3.58 8.76 -20.80
CA PHE A 83 -4.59 9.50 -21.54
C PHE A 83 -4.28 11.01 -21.72
N LYS A 84 -3.09 11.50 -21.33
CA LYS A 84 -2.75 12.94 -21.26
C LYS A 84 -3.66 13.75 -20.32
N TYR A 85 -4.14 13.14 -19.25
CA TYR A 85 -4.82 13.82 -18.15
C TYR A 85 -3.86 13.90 -16.96
N GLU A 86 -3.87 15.01 -16.22
CA GLU A 86 -3.15 15.13 -14.95
C GLU A 86 -4.13 14.90 -13.80
N LEU A 87 -3.69 14.13 -12.81
CA LEU A 87 -4.38 14.04 -11.53
C LEU A 87 -3.93 15.24 -10.69
N THR A 88 -4.73 16.28 -10.75
CA THR A 88 -4.54 17.46 -9.92
C THR A 88 -5.13 17.20 -8.54
N PHE A 89 -4.31 17.41 -7.51
CA PHE A 89 -4.67 17.23 -6.09
C PHE A 89 -5.06 18.57 -5.42
N ASP A 90 -5.56 19.56 -6.19
CA ASP A 90 -5.94 20.89 -5.67
C ASP A 90 -7.16 20.88 -4.75
N ASN A 91 -7.94 19.80 -4.74
CA ASN A 91 -9.01 19.59 -3.78
C ASN A 91 -8.87 18.21 -3.13
N ILE A 92 -9.46 18.07 -1.94
CA ILE A 92 -9.48 16.88 -1.05
C ILE A 92 -9.80 15.54 -1.77
N TYR A 93 -10.33 15.58 -3.01
CA TYR A 93 -10.51 14.43 -3.88
C TYR A 93 -9.79 14.62 -5.23
N PRO A 94 -9.10 13.59 -5.74
CA PRO A 94 -8.43 13.66 -7.02
C PRO A 94 -9.44 13.87 -8.17
N TRP A 95 -9.20 14.89 -9.01
CA TRP A 95 -10.00 15.17 -10.20
C TRP A 95 -9.11 15.16 -11.46
N PHE A 96 -9.69 14.76 -12.60
CA PHE A 96 -8.96 14.68 -13.87
C PHE A 96 -9.03 16.02 -14.59
N GLU A 97 -7.88 16.68 -14.78
CA GLU A 97 -7.77 17.84 -15.66
C GLU A 97 -7.03 17.48 -16.95
N LYS A 98 -7.54 17.97 -18.08
CA LYS A 98 -6.98 17.70 -19.41
C LYS A 98 -5.70 18.53 -19.57
N LYS A 99 -4.56 17.88 -19.77
CA LYS A 99 -3.27 18.55 -19.98
C LYS A 99 -3.38 19.40 -21.26
N LYS A 100 -3.14 20.71 -21.13
CA LYS A 100 -3.20 21.67 -22.24
C LYS A 100 -1.99 21.52 -23.18
#